data_AF-A0A0P7ES37-F1
#
_entry.id   AF-A0A0P7ES37-F1
#
_cell.length_a   1.000
_cell.length_b   1.000
_cell.length_c   1.000
_cell.angle_alpha   90.00
_cell.angle_beta   90.00
_cell.angle_gamma   90.00
#
_symmetry.space_group_name_H-M   'P 1'
#
loop_
_entity.id
_entity.type
_entity.pdbx_description
1 polymer ?
#
loop_
_entity_poly.entity_id
_entity_poly.type
_entity_poly.pdbx_seq_one_letter_code
_entity_poly.pdbx_strand_id
1 'polypeptide(L)' 'MKYYYFSKLEAYICYISILEITNDSEMEAFMDSSLEFGIGLSKESALEDLNFNLAGIGTIKLHS' A
#
# COMPACT_ATOMS: atom_id res chain seq x y z
N MET A 1 -1.88 10.76 3.21
CA MET A 1 -2.52 10.29 4.46
C MET A 1 -2.54 8.76 4.43
N LYS A 2 -2.50 8.09 5.59
CA LYS A 2 -2.47 6.62 5.65
C LYS A 2 -3.88 6.07 5.79
N TYR A 3 -4.21 5.07 4.99
CA TYR A 3 -5.51 4.39 4.98
C TYR A 3 -5.34 2.88 5.01
N TYR A 4 -6.42 2.19 5.39
CA TYR A 4 -6.50 0.73 5.39
C TYR A 4 -7.74 0.30 4.62
N TYR A 5 -7.58 -0.68 3.74
CA TYR A 5 -8.66 -1.29 2.98
C TYR A 5 -8.59 -2.81 3.13
N PHE A 6 -9.75 -3.47 3.23
CA PHE A 6 -9.81 -4.93 3.20
C PHE A 6 -10.36 -5.37 1.83
N SER A 7 -9.49 -5.98 1.03
CA SER A 7 -9.81 -6.40 -0.33
C SER A 7 -10.58 -7.72 -0.37
N LYS A 8 -11.34 -7.93 -1.45
CA LYS A 8 -11.91 -9.25 -1.79
C LYS A 8 -10.86 -10.36 -1.93
N LEU A 9 -9.57 -10.03 -2.08
CA LEU A 9 -8.45 -10.98 -2.04
C LEU A 9 -8.15 -11.50 -0.62
N GLU A 10 -9.02 -11.23 0.35
CA GLU A 10 -8.88 -11.61 1.77
C GLU A 10 -7.59 -11.07 2.41
N ALA A 11 -7.20 -9.86 2.03
CA ALA A 11 -6.00 -9.20 2.52
C ALA A 11 -6.28 -7.76 2.96
N TYR A 12 -5.54 -7.32 3.98
CA TYR A 12 -5.43 -5.92 4.35
C TYR A 12 -4.41 -5.22 3.46
N ILE A 13 -4.78 -4.04 2.99
CA ILE A 13 -3.91 -3.17 2.22
C ILE A 13 -3.75 -1.87 3.01
N CYS A 14 -2.51 -1.54 3.36
CA CYS A 14 -2.14 -0.28 4.00
C CYS A 14 -1.50 0.61 2.94
N TYR A 15 -2.01 1.83 2.74
CA TYR A 15 -1.55 2.68 1.63
C TYR A 15 -1.49 4.16 2.00
N ILE A 16 -0.69 4.91 1.24
CA ILE A 16 -0.60 6.37 1.33
C ILE A 16 -1.31 6.98 0.12
N SER A 17 -2.31 7.82 0.39
CA SER A 17 -3.05 8.55 -0.66
C SER A 17 -3.56 9.89 -0.13
N ILE A 18 -3.96 10.77 -1.05
CA ILE A 18 -4.71 12.00 -0.74
C ILE A 18 -6.20 11.73 -0.48
N LEU A 19 -6.73 10.62 -1.01
CA LEU A 19 -8.13 10.25 -0.93
C LEU A 19 -8.27 8.79 -0.48
N GLU A 20 -9.28 8.53 0.32
CA GLU A 20 -9.64 7.17 0.74
C GLU A 20 -10.29 6.42 -0.43
N ILE A 21 -9.72 5.26 -0.76
CA ILE A 21 -10.24 4.31 -1.72
C ILE A 21 -11.27 3.43 -1.02
N THR A 22 -12.43 3.26 -1.64
CA THR A 22 -13.60 2.60 -1.03
C THR A 22 -14.10 1.38 -1.79
N ASN A 23 -13.45 1.02 -2.91
CA ASN A 23 -13.81 -0.14 -3.71
C ASN A 23 -12.58 -0.84 -4.31
N ASP A 24 -12.76 -2.12 -4.68
CA ASP A 24 -11.64 -2.96 -5.14
C ASP A 24 -11.08 -2.50 -6.49
N SER A 25 -11.93 -2.01 -7.41
CA SER A 25 -11.48 -1.60 -8.74
C SER A 25 -10.50 -0.41 -8.66
N GLU A 26 -10.78 0.56 -7.79
CA GLU A 26 -9.86 1.66 -7.52
C GLU A 26 -8.62 1.19 -6.77
N MET A 27 -8.75 0.23 -5.86
CA MET A 27 -7.62 -0.31 -5.11
C MET A 27 -6.65 -1.07 -6.03
N GLU A 28 -7.15 -1.89 -6.93
CA GLU A 28 -6.36 -2.60 -7.94
C GLU A 28 -5.61 -1.61 -8.85
N ALA A 29 -6.31 -0.60 -9.38
CA ALA A 29 -5.69 0.43 -10.19
C ALA A 29 -4.60 1.22 -9.44
N PHE A 30 -4.79 1.46 -8.14
CA PHE A 30 -3.79 2.10 -7.30
C PHE A 30 -2.56 1.19 -7.08
N MET A 31 -2.75 -0.09 -6.78
CA MET A 31 -1.64 -1.04 -6.60
C MET A 31 -0.84 -1.25 -7.89
N ASP A 32 -1.49 -1.22 -9.06
CA ASP A 32 -0.81 -1.33 -10.35
C ASP A 32 0.03 -0.10 -10.70
N SER A 33 -0.24 1.06 -10.08
CA SER A 33 0.35 2.36 -10.44
C SER A 33 1.24 2.99 -9.37
N SER A 34 1.32 2.40 -8.17
CA SER A 34 2.01 2.96 -7.01
C SER A 34 2.85 1.91 -6.30
N LEU A 35 3.91 2.33 -5.61
CA LEU A 35 4.65 1.48 -4.66
C LEU A 35 4.39 1.89 -3.21
N GLU A 36 3.50 2.88 -2.99
CA GLU A 36 3.20 3.45 -1.68
C GLU A 36 2.09 2.65 -0.97
N PHE A 37 2.19 1.33 -1.02
CA PHE A 37 1.27 0.40 -0.39
C PHE A 37 2.01 -0.80 0.22
N GLY A 38 1.33 -1.51 1.11
CA GLY A 38 1.75 -2.81 1.62
C GLY A 38 0.56 -3.73 1.85
N ILE A 39 0.78 -5.04 1.75
CA ILE A 39 -0.25 -6.07 1.85
C ILE A 39 0.04 -6.99 3.04
N GLY A 40 -0.99 -7.39 3.78
CA GLY A 40 -0.84 -8.32 4.89
C GLY A 40 -2.14 -9.01 5.31
N LEU A 41 -2.03 -10.05 6.12
CA LEU A 41 -3.18 -10.77 6.71
C LEU A 41 -3.79 -10.01 7.91
N SER A 42 -3.12 -8.97 8.38
CA SER A 42 -3.58 -8.04 9.42
C SER A 42 -3.21 -6.61 9.05
N LYS A 43 -3.77 -5.63 9.77
CA LYS A 43 -3.40 -4.22 9.58
C LYS A 43 -1.93 -3.97 9.93
N GLU A 44 -1.42 -4.66 10.93
CA GLU A 44 -0.03 -4.55 11.40
C GLU A 44 0.93 -5.07 10.34
N SER A 45 0.68 -6.28 9.80
CA SER A 45 1.52 -6.86 8.75
C SER A 45 1.48 -6.04 7.45
N ALA A 46 0.31 -5.51 7.06
CA ALA A 46 0.21 -4.63 5.89
C ALA A 46 0.99 -3.31 6.09
N LEU A 47 1.03 -2.79 7.33
CA LEU A 47 1.82 -1.62 7.68
C LEU A 47 3.33 -1.91 7.66
N GLU A 48 3.75 -3.07 8.16
CA GLU A 48 5.16 -3.50 8.09
C GLU A 48 5.65 -3.58 6.64
N ASP A 49 4.85 -4.19 5.76
CA ASP A 49 5.14 -4.28 4.32
C ASP A 49 5.20 -2.91 3.65
N LEU A 50 4.27 -2.00 3.97
CA LEU A 50 4.30 -0.61 3.47
C LEU A 50 5.61 0.09 3.88
N ASN A 51 6.01 -0.04 5.15
CA ASN A 51 7.23 0.61 5.64
C ASN A 51 8.48 0.04 4.93
N PHE A 52 8.49 -1.27 4.65
CA PHE A 52 9.55 -1.92 3.88
C PHE A 52 9.62 -1.38 2.44
N ASN A 53 8.48 -1.29 1.75
CA ASN A 53 8.40 -0.76 0.39
C ASN A 53 8.88 0.70 0.32
N LEU A 54 8.46 1.55 1.27
CA LEU A 54 8.90 2.93 1.36
C LEU A 54 10.40 3.08 1.62
N ALA A 55 10.98 2.21 2.46
CA ALA A 55 12.42 2.17 2.68
C ALA A 55 13.18 1.83 1.38
N GLY A 56 12.67 0.87 0.61
CA GLY A 56 13.21 0.50 -0.70
C GLY A 56 13.17 1.63 -1.73
N ILE A 57 12.06 2.39 -1.80
CA ILE A 57 11.93 3.56 -2.69
C ILE A 57 12.98 4.63 -2.35
N GLY A 58 13.23 4.86 -1.05
CA GLY A 58 14.24 5.81 -0.59
C GLY A 58 15.65 5.44 -1.06
N THR A 59 15.98 4.14 -1.05
CA THR A 59 17.29 3.64 -1.51
C THR A 59 17.44 3.72 -3.03
N ILE A 60 16.40 3.45 -3.81
CA ILE A 60 16.45 3.52 -5.29
C ILE A 60 16.67 4.97 -5.76
N LYS A 61 15.99 5.95 -5.15
CA LYS A 61 16.12 7.37 -5.52
C LYS A 61 17.50 7.97 -5.24
N LEU A 62 18.28 7.41 -4.31
CA LEU A 62 19.65 7.87 -4.00
C LEU A 62 20.70 7.39 -5.01
N HIS A 63 20.40 6.35 -5.79
CA HIS A 63 21.30 5.77 -6.78
C HIS A 63 20.88 6.07 -8.24
N SER A 64 19.95 7.00 -8.45
CA SER A 64 19.41 7.42 -9.75
C SER A 64 20.07 8.70 -10.26
#